data_AF-A0A182RDU3-F1
#
_entry.id   AF-A0A182RDU3-F1
#
_cell.length_a   1.000
_cell.length_b   1.000
_cell.length_c   1.000
_cell.angle_alpha   90.00
_cell.angle_beta   90.00
_cell.angle_gamma   90.00
#
_symmetry.space_group_name_H-M   'P 1'
#
loop_
_entity.id
_entity.type
_entity.pdbx_description
1 polymer ?
#
loop_
_entity_poly.entity_id
_entity_poly.type
_entity_poly.pdbx_seq_one_letter_code
_entity_poly.pdbx_strand_id
1 'polypeptide(L)'
;MSEEFGKSGLYIDDLYTLRVIDPEVANETNELKDECERFTEKLTDFRRIIDQFANIVEVFAAEVDQEKMRAVGVQNMLKTFSKQRESEQQQIQSEIIEKMVELDKLKIEYQYLQRIESEQQEMIDNFYQNQ
;
A
#
# COMPACT_ATOMS: atom_id res chain seq x y z
N MET A 1 -36.98 -43.11 -61.04
CA MET A 1 -36.66 -41.72 -61.48
C MET A 1 -35.77 -41.02 -60.46
N SER A 2 -36.12 -40.96 -59.17
CA SER A 2 -35.25 -40.40 -58.12
C SER A 2 -33.84 -41.04 -58.05
N GLU A 3 -33.73 -42.36 -58.21
CA GLU A 3 -32.42 -43.06 -58.27
C GLU A 3 -31.56 -42.75 -59.50
N GLU A 4 -32.16 -42.39 -60.65
CA GLU A 4 -31.39 -42.03 -61.86
C GLU A 4 -30.85 -40.60 -61.79
N PHE A 5 -31.60 -39.69 -61.14
CA PHE A 5 -31.12 -38.34 -60.83
C PHE A 5 -29.99 -38.37 -59.80
N GLY A 6 -30.08 -39.22 -58.78
CA GLY A 6 -29.02 -39.43 -57.78
C GLY A 6 -27.70 -39.93 -58.39
N LYS A 7 -27.75 -40.80 -59.42
CA LYS A 7 -26.56 -41.23 -60.18
C LYS A 7 -25.92 -40.11 -61.03
N SER A 8 -26.68 -39.06 -61.32
CA SER A 8 -26.23 -37.89 -62.09
C SER A 8 -25.85 -36.70 -61.20
N GLY A 9 -25.90 -36.86 -59.87
CA GLY A 9 -25.63 -35.78 -58.90
C GLY A 9 -26.73 -34.73 -58.79
N LEU A 10 -27.97 -35.08 -59.18
CA LEU A 10 -29.14 -34.20 -59.14
C LEU A 10 -30.12 -34.65 -58.05
N TYR A 11 -30.58 -33.69 -57.26
CA TYR A 11 -31.47 -33.87 -56.12
C TYR A 11 -32.77 -33.12 -56.36
N ILE A 12 -33.87 -33.59 -55.80
CA ILE A 12 -35.17 -32.88 -55.85
C ILE A 12 -35.50 -32.48 -54.43
N ASP A 13 -35.79 -31.20 -54.21
CA ASP A 13 -36.16 -30.69 -52.89
C ASP A 13 -37.68 -30.81 -52.60
N ASP A 14 -38.07 -30.45 -51.38
CA ASP A 14 -39.47 -30.51 -50.90
C ASP A 14 -40.43 -29.59 -51.69
N LEU A 15 -39.89 -28.68 -52.51
CA LEU A 15 -40.63 -27.81 -53.41
C LEU A 15 -40.66 -28.33 -54.86
N TYR A 16 -40.24 -29.58 -55.07
CA TYR A 16 -40.11 -30.24 -56.37
C TYR A 16 -39.18 -29.51 -57.37
N THR A 17 -38.21 -28.74 -56.86
CA THR A 17 -37.20 -28.08 -57.69
C THR A 17 -35.95 -28.93 -57.79
N LEU A 18 -35.36 -28.96 -58.98
CA LEU A 18 -34.13 -29.70 -59.26
C LEU A 18 -32.94 -28.93 -58.71
N ARG A 19 -32.15 -29.55 -57.83
CA ARG A 19 -30.94 -29.00 -57.21
C ARG A 19 -29.72 -29.83 -57.54
N VAL A 20 -28.57 -29.17 -57.56
CA VAL A 20 -27.25 -29.79 -57.82
C VAL A 20 -26.54 -30.17 -56.51
N ILE A 21 -27.08 -29.74 -55.37
CA ILE A 21 -26.59 -30.05 -54.03
C ILE A 21 -27.75 -30.64 -53.24
N ASP A 22 -27.46 -31.66 -52.44
CA ASP A 22 -28.41 -32.26 -51.53
C ASP A 22 -28.98 -31.18 -50.57
N PRO A 23 -30.31 -30.95 -50.56
CA PRO A 23 -30.94 -29.94 -49.72
C PRO A 23 -30.66 -30.11 -48.22
N GLU A 24 -30.55 -31.35 -47.74
CA GLU A 24 -30.29 -31.65 -46.33
C GLU A 24 -28.87 -31.23 -45.95
N VAL A 25 -27.87 -31.64 -46.75
CA VAL A 25 -26.46 -31.25 -46.58
C VAL A 25 -26.28 -29.73 -46.71
N ALA A 26 -27.00 -29.08 -47.63
CA ALA A 26 -26.95 -27.63 -47.79
C ALA A 26 -27.51 -26.89 -46.57
N ASN A 27 -28.60 -27.37 -45.98
CA ASN A 27 -29.18 -26.78 -44.77
C ASN A 27 -28.27 -26.98 -43.56
N GLU A 28 -27.78 -28.21 -43.33
CA GLU A 28 -26.84 -28.50 -42.24
C GLU A 28 -25.56 -27.67 -42.35
N THR A 29 -25.03 -27.49 -43.56
CA THR A 29 -23.84 -26.65 -43.79
C THR A 29 -24.10 -25.18 -43.48
N ASN A 30 -25.29 -24.66 -43.79
CA ASN A 30 -25.66 -23.29 -43.47
C ASN A 30 -25.90 -23.10 -41.96
N GLU A 31 -26.55 -24.05 -41.30
CA GLU A 31 -26.73 -24.02 -39.84
C GLU A 31 -25.39 -24.06 -39.12
N LEU A 32 -24.48 -24.93 -39.55
CA LEU A 32 -23.12 -24.99 -38.99
C LEU A 32 -22.35 -23.69 -39.21
N LYS A 33 -22.51 -23.05 -40.37
CA LYS A 33 -21.90 -21.76 -40.67
C LYS A 33 -22.41 -20.67 -39.71
N ASP A 34 -23.73 -20.57 -39.53
CA ASP A 34 -24.34 -19.59 -38.63
C ASP A 34 -23.92 -19.82 -37.17
N GLU A 35 -23.83 -21.08 -36.74
CA GLU A 35 -23.35 -21.42 -35.39
C GLU A 35 -21.87 -21.04 -35.20
N CYS A 36 -21.04 -21.29 -36.21
CA CYS A 36 -19.63 -20.91 -36.20
C CYS A 36 -19.44 -19.38 -36.15
N GLU A 37 -20.26 -18.61 -36.87
CA GLU A 37 -20.27 -17.15 -36.80
C GLU A 37 -20.63 -16.67 -35.38
N ARG A 38 -21.71 -17.19 -34.79
CA ARG A 38 -22.11 -16.86 -33.41
C ARG A 38 -21.06 -17.26 -32.37
N PHE A 39 -20.41 -18.39 -32.57
CA PHE A 39 -19.32 -18.84 -31.69
C PHE A 39 -18.12 -17.89 -31.75
N THR A 40 -17.79 -17.42 -32.96
CA THR A 40 -16.70 -16.46 -33.18
C THR A 40 -17.01 -15.11 -32.53
N GLU A 41 -18.25 -14.64 -32.62
CA GLU A 41 -18.70 -13.42 -31.93
C GLU A 41 -18.55 -13.55 -30.41
N LYS A 42 -19.06 -14.65 -29.83
CA LYS A 42 -18.94 -14.91 -28.38
C LYS A 42 -17.49 -15.00 -27.92
N LEU A 43 -16.61 -15.62 -28.70
CA LEU A 43 -15.18 -15.68 -28.39
C LEU A 43 -14.54 -14.30 -28.42
N THR A 44 -14.97 -13.44 -29.35
CA THR A 44 -14.46 -12.07 -29.46
C THR A 44 -14.88 -11.25 -28.24
N ASP A 45 -16.14 -11.35 -27.82
CA ASP A 45 -16.62 -10.70 -26.59
C ASP A 45 -15.92 -11.23 -25.34
N PHE A 46 -15.70 -12.54 -25.26
CA PHE A 46 -14.98 -13.14 -24.14
C PHE A 46 -13.54 -12.63 -24.04
N ARG A 47 -12.82 -12.53 -25.17
CA ARG A 47 -11.49 -11.91 -25.21
C ARG A 47 -11.52 -10.47 -24.72
N ARG A 48 -12.49 -9.67 -25.18
CA ARG A 48 -12.65 -8.28 -24.73
C ARG A 48 -12.84 -8.19 -23.21
N ILE A 49 -13.61 -9.09 -22.60
CA ILE A 49 -13.81 -9.13 -21.15
C ILE A 49 -12.51 -9.50 -20.42
N ILE A 50 -11.76 -10.49 -20.94
CA ILE A 50 -10.46 -10.86 -20.36
C ILE A 50 -9.50 -9.68 -20.41
N ASP A 51 -9.41 -8.97 -21.53
CA ASP A 51 -8.52 -7.83 -21.67
C ASP A 51 -8.90 -6.71 -20.69
N GLN A 52 -10.20 -6.44 -20.53
CA GLN A 52 -10.69 -5.49 -19.52
C GLN A 52 -10.34 -5.94 -18.10
N PHE A 53 -10.52 -7.21 -17.78
CA PHE A 53 -10.18 -7.76 -16.47
C PHE A 53 -8.68 -7.70 -16.19
N ALA A 54 -7.84 -8.04 -17.17
CA ALA A 54 -6.38 -7.94 -17.06
C ALA A 54 -5.95 -6.52 -16.71
N ASN A 55 -6.50 -5.51 -17.40
CA ASN A 55 -6.23 -4.10 -17.10
C ASN A 55 -6.63 -3.72 -15.67
N ILE A 56 -7.80 -4.18 -15.20
CA ILE A 56 -8.25 -3.90 -13.83
C ILE A 56 -7.28 -4.52 -12.81
N VAL A 57 -6.84 -5.76 -13.05
CA VAL A 57 -5.89 -6.45 -12.16
C VAL A 57 -4.54 -5.72 -12.12
N GLU A 58 -4.04 -5.23 -13.25
CA GLU A 58 -2.80 -4.46 -13.30
C GLU A 58 -2.89 -3.14 -12.53
N VAL A 59 -3.98 -2.39 -12.71
CA VAL A 59 -4.22 -1.14 -11.96
C VAL A 59 -4.32 -1.42 -10.46
N PHE A 60 -5.09 -2.45 -10.08
CA PHE A 60 -5.25 -2.82 -8.68
C PHE A 60 -3.92 -3.26 -8.03
N ALA A 61 -3.09 -4.01 -8.77
CA ALA A 61 -1.76 -4.38 -8.29
C ALA A 61 -0.88 -3.15 -8.01
N ALA A 62 -0.90 -2.17 -8.92
CA ALA A 62 -0.16 -0.91 -8.75
C ALA A 62 -0.66 -0.10 -7.54
N GLU A 63 -1.96 -0.02 -7.31
CA GLU A 63 -2.54 0.64 -6.14
C GLU A 63 -2.15 -0.05 -4.83
N VAL A 64 -2.22 -1.38 -4.80
CA VAL A 64 -1.81 -2.18 -3.63
C VAL A 64 -0.34 -1.94 -3.29
N ASP A 65 0.54 -1.92 -4.28
CA ASP A 65 1.96 -1.67 -4.05
C ASP A 65 2.24 -0.23 -3.61
N GLN A 66 1.50 0.76 -4.14
CA GLN A 66 1.55 2.13 -3.64
C GLN A 66 1.17 2.21 -2.16
N GLU A 67 0.09 1.54 -1.74
CA GLU A 67 -0.33 1.56 -0.34
C GLU A 67 0.61 0.81 0.60
N LYS A 68 1.19 -0.31 0.15
CA LYS A 68 2.27 -0.97 0.91
C LYS A 68 3.43 -0.03 1.16
N MET A 69 3.86 0.73 0.12
CA MET A 69 4.94 1.70 0.26
C MET A 69 4.59 2.84 1.23
N ARG A 70 3.35 3.35 1.17
CA ARG A 70 2.86 4.34 2.15
C ARG A 70 2.90 3.80 3.57
N ALA A 71 2.42 2.58 3.79
CA ALA A 71 2.42 1.93 5.10
C ALA A 71 3.84 1.76 5.66
N VAL A 72 4.78 1.30 4.84
CA VAL A 72 6.21 1.21 5.22
C VAL A 72 6.77 2.59 5.56
N GLY A 73 6.44 3.62 4.77
CA GLY A 73 6.84 5.01 5.01
C GLY A 73 6.38 5.52 6.38
N VAL A 74 5.09 5.33 6.70
CA VAL A 74 4.51 5.70 8.00
C VAL A 74 5.16 4.92 9.15
N GLN A 75 5.38 3.63 8.97
CA GLN A 75 6.04 2.80 9.99
C GLN A 75 7.48 3.28 10.26
N ASN A 76 8.22 3.65 9.21
CA ASN A 76 9.57 4.19 9.36
C ASN A 76 9.57 5.55 10.08
N MET A 77 8.64 6.43 9.73
CA MET A 77 8.46 7.71 10.43
C MET A 77 8.18 7.49 11.92
N LEU A 78 7.25 6.60 12.28
CA LEU A 78 6.94 6.29 13.68
C LEU A 78 8.17 5.75 14.45
N LYS A 79 8.95 4.86 13.83
CA LYS A 79 10.20 4.36 14.43
C LYS A 79 11.20 5.48 14.68
N THR A 80 11.37 6.40 13.71
CA THR A 80 12.27 7.55 13.86
C THR A 80 11.79 8.49 14.96
N PHE A 81 10.49 8.80 15.02
CA PHE A 81 9.92 9.62 16.09
C PHE A 81 10.15 9.01 17.48
N SER A 82 9.97 7.69 17.62
CA SER A 82 10.23 7.00 18.90
C SER A 82 11.69 7.14 19.33
N LYS A 83 12.64 6.97 18.40
CA LYS A 83 14.08 7.12 18.69
C LYS A 83 14.44 8.57 19.02
N GLN A 84 13.90 9.53 18.28
CA GLN A 84 14.12 10.94 18.53
C GLN A 84 13.62 11.32 19.93
N ARG A 85 12.41 10.88 20.29
CA ARG A 85 11.84 11.13 21.61
C ARG A 85 12.66 10.51 22.74
N GLU A 86 13.18 9.31 22.54
CA GLU A 86 14.08 8.66 23.52
C GLU A 86 15.38 9.45 23.69
N SER A 87 15.98 9.89 22.58
CA SER A 87 17.19 10.74 22.60
C SER A 87 16.94 12.07 23.29
N GLU A 88 15.83 12.75 23.00
CA GLU A 88 15.43 14.00 23.65
C GLU A 88 15.24 13.80 25.16
N GLN A 89 14.61 12.69 25.57
CA GLN A 89 14.43 12.36 26.98
C GLN A 89 15.77 12.14 27.69
N GLN A 90 16.71 11.42 27.07
CA GLN A 90 18.05 11.20 27.63
C GLN A 90 18.84 12.51 27.74
N GLN A 91 18.72 13.39 26.75
CA GLN A 91 19.36 14.71 26.77
C GLN A 91 18.83 15.56 27.94
N ILE A 92 17.49 15.66 28.08
CA ILE A 92 16.86 16.39 29.17
C ILE A 92 17.27 15.81 30.54
N GLN A 93 17.33 14.49 30.68
CA GLN A 93 17.79 13.85 31.92
C GLN A 93 19.23 14.20 32.26
N SER A 94 20.11 14.25 31.26
CA SER A 94 21.51 14.65 31.45
C SER A 94 21.62 16.10 31.90
N GLU A 95 20.88 17.01 31.27
CA GLU A 95 20.82 18.43 31.67
C GLU A 95 20.28 18.61 33.09
N ILE A 96 19.26 17.85 33.49
CA ILE A 96 18.75 17.85 34.86
C ILE A 96 19.85 17.44 35.85
N ILE A 97 20.58 16.37 35.56
CA ILE A 97 21.66 15.89 36.43
C ILE A 97 22.77 16.95 36.55
N GLU A 98 23.19 17.55 35.44
CA GLU A 98 24.18 18.63 35.46
C GLU A 98 23.73 19.80 36.34
N LYS A 99 22.47 20.24 36.20
CA LYS A 99 21.91 21.33 37.00
C LYS A 99 21.78 20.99 38.47
N MET A 100 21.46 19.73 38.81
CA MET A 100 21.43 19.27 40.20
C MET A 100 22.82 19.31 40.84
N VAL A 101 23.85 18.86 40.12
CA VAL A 101 25.24 18.90 40.61
C VAL A 101 25.71 20.35 40.81
N GLU A 102 25.40 21.24 39.85
CA GLU A 102 25.70 22.67 39.96
C GLU A 102 25.00 23.30 41.18
N LEU A 103 23.73 22.98 41.41
CA LEU A 103 22.96 23.45 42.55
C LEU A 103 23.58 22.98 43.89
N ASP A 104 23.97 21.72 44.00
CA ASP A 104 24.55 21.20 45.23
C ASP A 104 25.92 21.81 45.53
N LYS A 105 26.73 22.07 44.50
CA LYS A 105 27.97 22.85 44.64
C LYS A 105 27.69 24.24 45.20
N LEU A 106 26.72 24.96 44.63
CA LEU A 106 26.37 26.31 45.07
C LEU A 106 25.83 26.33 46.50
N LYS A 107 25.05 25.33 46.93
CA LYS A 107 24.59 25.21 48.32
C LYS A 107 25.76 25.05 49.29
N ILE A 108 26.74 24.23 48.94
CA ILE A 108 27.93 24.03 49.76
C ILE A 108 28.73 25.33 49.88
N GLU A 109 28.97 26.01 48.76
CA GLU A 109 29.65 27.31 48.75
C GLU A 109 28.92 28.37 49.59
N TYR A 110 27.60 28.43 49.47
CA TYR A 110 26.76 29.31 50.29
C TYR A 110 26.90 29.02 51.79
N GLN A 111 26.85 27.75 52.20
CA GLN A 111 27.05 27.37 53.61
C GLN A 111 28.43 27.75 54.14
N TYR A 112 29.48 27.59 53.32
CA TYR A 112 30.83 28.03 53.68
C TYR A 112 30.91 29.54 53.86
N LEU A 113 30.31 30.33 52.97
CA LEU A 113 30.29 31.79 53.06
C LEU A 113 29.51 32.27 54.30
N GLN A 114 28.34 31.68 54.60
CA GLN A 114 27.58 32.00 55.81
C GLN A 114 28.37 31.76 57.09
N ARG A 115 29.18 30.70 57.13
CA ARG A 115 30.04 30.43 58.27
C ARG A 115 31.12 31.50 58.42
N ILE A 116 31.78 31.87 57.34
CA ILE A 116 32.79 32.94 57.34
C ILE A 116 32.17 34.28 57.78
N GLU A 117 30.98 34.61 57.28
CA GLU A 117 30.23 35.81 57.68
C GLU A 117 29.95 35.82 59.19
N SER A 118 29.49 34.70 59.75
CA SER A 118 29.27 34.56 61.20
C SER A 118 30.55 34.75 62.01
N GLU A 119 31.66 34.12 61.59
CA GLU A 119 32.96 34.24 62.24
C GLU A 119 33.48 35.70 62.19
N GLN A 120 33.27 36.41 61.08
CA GLN A 120 33.60 37.83 60.94
C GLN A 120 32.74 38.70 61.85
N GLN A 121 31.43 38.42 61.96
CA GLN A 121 30.53 39.17 62.83
C GLN A 121 30.92 39.00 64.31
N GLU A 122 31.24 37.78 64.74
CA GLU A 122 31.75 37.52 66.09
C GLU A 122 33.06 38.27 66.35
N MET A 123 33.97 38.33 65.38
CA MET A 123 35.22 39.09 65.50
C MET A 123 34.94 40.59 65.67
N ILE A 124 34.00 41.15 64.89
CA ILE A 124 33.59 42.54 64.98
C ILE A 124 32.97 42.84 66.35
N ASP A 125 32.05 41.99 66.82
CA ASP A 125 31.38 42.17 68.11
C ASP A 125 32.39 42.13 69.27
N ASN A 126 33.35 41.20 69.23
CA ASN A 126 34.44 41.14 70.20
C ASN A 126 35.34 42.38 70.15
N PHE A 127 35.57 42.97 68.99
CA PHE A 127 36.31 44.23 68.86
C PHE A 127 35.57 45.40 69.52
N TYR A 128 34.25 45.49 69.34
CA TYR A 128 33.43 46.53 69.98
C TYR A 128 33.28 46.35 71.49
N GLN A 129 33.29 45.12 72.01
CA GLN A 129 33.22 44.86 73.46
C GLN A 129 34.53 45.11 74.21
N ASN A 130 35.67 45.10 73.52
CA ASN A 130 37.00 45.30 74.12
C ASN A 130 37.54 46.74 73.94
N GLN A 131 36.72 47.69 73.47
CA GLN A 131 36.97 49.14 73.50
C GLN A 131 36.18 49.80 74.63
#